data_AF-A0A358N8W7-F1
#
_entry.id   AF-A0A358N8W7-F1
#
_cell.length_a   1.000
_cell.length_b   1.000
_cell.length_c   1.000
_cell.angle_alpha   90.00
_cell.angle_beta   90.00
_cell.angle_gamma   90.00
#
_symmetry.space_group_name_H-M   'P 1'
#
loop_
_entity.id
_entity.type
_entity.pdbx_description
1 polymer ?
#
loop_
_entity_poly.entity_id
_entity_poly.type
_entity_poly.pdbx_seq_one_letter_code
_entity_poly.pdbx_strand_id
1 'polypeptide(L)'
;MGINAPLNRKFRMALVGGGSGSFIGRVHSIGACLDNRAVVTAGALSSNPERAKASAPEYGIEEDRAYGSYEAMLDAESKLPEDDRIDFVSVATP
;
A
#
# COMPACT_ATOMS: atom_id res chain seq x y z
N MET A 1 8.42 0.66 24.21
CA MET A 1 7.04 0.26 23.90
C MET A 1 6.95 0.16 22.38
N GLY A 2 6.56 -0.98 21.82
CA GLY A 2 6.54 -1.16 20.36
C GLY A 2 5.53 -0.23 19.67
N ILE A 3 5.85 0.23 18.45
CA ILE A 3 5.03 1.18 17.68
C ILE A 3 3.58 0.69 17.50
N ASN A 4 3.37 -0.63 17.39
CA ASN A 4 2.06 -1.30 17.44
C ASN A 4 2.19 -2.67 18.13
N ALA A 5 1.74 -2.80 19.38
CA ALA A 5 1.64 -4.13 20.01
C ALA A 5 0.43 -4.90 19.44
N PRO A 6 0.52 -6.20 19.15
CA PRO A 6 1.62 -7.14 19.47
C PRO A 6 2.76 -7.22 18.43
N LEU A 7 2.60 -6.62 17.25
CA LEU A 7 3.53 -6.79 16.12
C LEU A 7 4.91 -6.12 16.33
N ASN A 8 5.02 -5.16 17.24
CA ASN A 8 6.25 -4.41 17.54
C ASN A 8 6.92 -3.71 16.33
N ARG A 9 6.16 -3.45 15.25
CA ARG A 9 6.59 -2.72 14.05
C ARG A 9 5.50 -1.75 13.56
N LYS A 10 5.82 -0.91 12.56
CA LYS A 10 4.80 -0.15 11.83
C LYS A 10 3.90 -1.10 11.06
N PHE A 11 2.64 -0.70 10.89
CA PHE A 11 1.74 -1.40 9.99
C PHE A 11 2.16 -1.17 8.53
N ARG A 12 2.16 -2.23 7.74
CA ARG A 12 2.36 -2.22 6.30
C ARG A 12 1.01 -2.08 5.63
N MET A 13 0.80 -0.94 5.01
CA MET A 13 -0.42 -0.61 4.29
C MET A 13 -0.25 -0.91 2.80
N ALA A 14 -1.32 -1.44 2.19
CA ALA A 14 -1.53 -1.42 0.75
C ALA A 14 -2.59 -0.39 0.36
N LEU A 15 -2.48 0.15 -0.85
CA LEU A 15 -3.49 1.03 -1.45
C LEU A 15 -4.05 0.41 -2.73
N VAL A 16 -5.38 0.33 -2.83
CA VAL A 16 -6.10 -0.10 -4.04
C VAL A 16 -6.85 1.09 -4.60
N GLY A 17 -6.55 1.47 -5.84
CA GLY A 17 -6.97 2.74 -6.41
C GLY A 17 -6.13 3.92 -5.88
N GLY A 18 -6.64 5.14 -6.04
CA GLY A 18 -5.94 6.31 -5.50
C GLY A 18 -4.59 6.66 -6.13
N GLY A 19 -4.21 6.11 -7.29
CA GLY A 19 -2.94 6.43 -7.97
C GLY A 19 -2.79 7.87 -8.45
N SER A 20 -1.75 8.14 -9.24
CA SER A 20 -1.38 9.50 -9.69
C SER A 20 -2.58 10.25 -10.27
N GLY A 21 -2.79 11.47 -9.79
CA GLY A 21 -3.94 12.32 -10.15
C GLY A 21 -5.19 12.13 -9.28
N SER A 22 -5.18 11.21 -8.30
CA SER A 22 -6.24 11.12 -7.28
C SER A 22 -5.91 11.93 -6.04
N PHE A 23 -6.87 12.73 -5.58
CA PHE A 23 -6.78 13.42 -4.28
C PHE A 23 -6.93 12.44 -3.11
N ILE A 24 -7.85 11.48 -3.22
CA ILE A 24 -8.23 10.59 -2.12
C ILE A 24 -7.11 9.61 -1.76
N GLY A 25 -6.39 9.06 -2.75
CA GLY A 25 -5.26 8.17 -2.46
C GLY A 25 -4.18 8.83 -1.60
N ARG A 26 -3.87 10.09 -1.90
CA ARG A 26 -2.91 10.88 -1.12
C ARG A 26 -3.40 11.22 0.28
N VAL A 27 -4.67 11.57 0.44
CA VAL A 27 -5.27 11.80 1.78
C VAL A 27 -5.19 10.55 2.65
N HIS A 28 -5.50 9.37 2.09
CA HIS A 28 -5.42 8.11 2.83
C HIS A 28 -3.98 7.74 3.22
N SER A 29 -3.02 7.89 2.29
CA SER A 29 -1.61 7.65 2.58
C SER A 29 -1.09 8.58 3.68
N ILE A 30 -1.40 9.89 3.60
CA ILE A 30 -1.01 10.87 4.62
C ILE A 30 -1.65 10.53 5.96
N GLY A 31 -2.97 10.29 5.99
CA GLY A 31 -3.70 9.99 7.21
C GLY A 31 -3.18 8.74 7.92
N ALA A 32 -2.89 7.68 7.17
CA ALA A 32 -2.34 6.45 7.72
C ALA A 32 -0.91 6.62 8.28
N CYS A 33 -0.09 7.45 7.64
CA CYS A 33 1.31 7.65 8.05
C CYS A 33 1.51 8.78 9.08
N LEU A 34 0.48 9.59 9.37
CA LEU A 34 0.59 10.83 10.12
C LEU A 34 1.19 10.67 11.52
N ASP A 35 0.82 9.62 12.24
CA ASP A 35 1.31 9.32 13.59
C ASP A 35 2.53 8.38 13.58
N ASN A 36 3.11 8.15 12.39
CA ASN A 36 4.27 7.29 12.18
C ASN A 36 4.05 5.81 12.58
N ARG A 37 2.80 5.35 12.65
CA ARG A 37 2.45 3.96 12.99
C ARG A 37 2.18 3.07 11.79
N ALA A 38 2.03 3.62 10.59
CA ALA A 38 1.94 2.88 9.35
C ALA A 38 2.95 3.37 8.31
N VAL A 39 3.15 2.55 7.28
CA VAL A 39 3.95 2.82 6.09
C VAL A 39 3.28 2.16 4.89
N VAL A 40 3.22 2.87 3.75
CA VAL A 40 2.71 2.29 2.50
C VAL A 40 3.81 1.45 1.87
N THR A 41 3.52 0.20 1.56
CA THR A 41 4.54 -0.78 1.09
C THR A 41 4.15 -1.50 -0.19
N ALA A 42 2.87 -1.48 -0.55
CA ALA A 42 2.35 -2.12 -1.76
C ALA A 42 1.19 -1.32 -2.33
N GLY A 43 0.88 -1.51 -3.61
CA GLY A 43 -0.31 -0.89 -4.18
C GLY A 43 -0.73 -1.41 -5.54
N ALA A 44 -2.04 -1.37 -5.77
CA ALA A 44 -2.69 -1.53 -7.06
C ALA A 44 -3.37 -0.21 -7.43
N LEU A 45 -2.56 0.75 -7.87
CA LEU A 45 -2.91 2.18 -7.88
C LEU A 45 -3.79 2.61 -9.07
N SER A 46 -3.85 1.79 -10.12
CA SER A 46 -4.65 2.02 -11.32
C SER A 46 -5.04 0.69 -11.96
N SER A 47 -6.11 0.69 -12.75
CA SER A 47 -6.47 -0.44 -13.62
C SER A 47 -5.55 -0.58 -14.83
N ASN A 48 -4.79 0.46 -15.17
CA ASN A 48 -3.71 0.38 -16.16
C ASN A 48 -2.40 0.01 -15.43
N PRO A 49 -1.78 -1.15 -15.72
CA PRO A 49 -0.56 -1.61 -15.03
C PRO A 49 0.64 -0.67 -15.18
N GLU A 50 0.82 -0.04 -16.34
CA GLU A 50 1.92 0.91 -16.57
C GLU A 50 1.73 2.15 -15.69
N ARG A 51 0.50 2.68 -15.65
CA ARG A 51 0.17 3.81 -14.78
C ARG A 51 0.29 3.43 -13.30
N ALA A 52 -0.15 2.23 -12.91
CA ALA A 52 -0.05 1.76 -11.54
C ALA A 52 1.41 1.72 -11.06
N LYS A 53 2.32 1.18 -11.89
CA LYS A 53 3.76 1.16 -11.61
C LYS A 53 4.38 2.55 -11.61
N ALA A 54 4.02 3.40 -12.57
CA ALA A 54 4.51 4.78 -12.61
C ALA A 54 4.06 5.61 -11.40
N SER A 55 2.92 5.29 -10.79
CA SER A 55 2.41 5.95 -9.58
C SER A 55 3.08 5.48 -8.28
N ALA A 56 3.69 4.29 -8.26
CA ALA A 56 4.23 3.68 -7.04
C ALA A 56 5.31 4.52 -6.33
N PRO A 57 6.27 5.15 -7.04
CA PRO A 57 7.29 6.00 -6.39
C PRO A 57 6.72 7.20 -5.64
N GLU A 58 5.55 7.74 -6.04
CA GLU A 58 4.91 8.86 -5.34
C GLU A 58 4.47 8.50 -3.91
N TYR A 59 4.29 7.21 -3.65
CA TYR A 59 3.87 6.65 -2.36
C TYR A 59 5.03 5.95 -1.61
N GLY A 60 6.24 5.96 -2.16
CA GLY A 60 7.39 5.22 -1.61
C GLY A 60 7.22 3.70 -1.68
N ILE A 61 6.44 3.21 -2.66
CA ILE A 61 6.27 1.77 -2.91
C ILE A 61 7.39 1.30 -3.83
N GLU A 62 8.05 0.21 -3.44
CA GLU A 62 9.09 -0.46 -4.25
C GLU A 62 8.49 -1.06 -5.53
N GLU A 63 9.28 -1.10 -6.61
CA GLU A 63 8.79 -1.55 -7.93
C GLU A 63 8.27 -3.00 -7.93
N ASP A 64 8.81 -3.85 -7.06
CA ASP A 64 8.42 -5.25 -6.90
C ASP A 64 7.05 -5.42 -6.20
N ARG A 65 6.60 -4.39 -5.47
CA ARG A 65 5.29 -4.33 -4.80
C ARG A 65 4.32 -3.35 -5.45
N ALA A 66 4.64 -2.92 -6.67
CA ALA A 66 3.75 -2.15 -7.53
C ALA A 66 2.97 -3.09 -8.47
N TYR A 67 1.72 -3.39 -8.10
CA TYR A 67 0.90 -4.38 -8.79
C TYR A 67 -0.04 -3.73 -9.81
N GLY A 68 -0.30 -4.45 -10.90
CA GLY A 68 -1.24 -4.01 -11.94
C GLY A 68 -2.72 -4.27 -11.63
N SER A 69 -3.00 -5.11 -10.63
CA SER A 69 -4.35 -5.41 -10.15
C SER A 69 -4.34 -5.75 -8.66
N TYR A 70 -5.48 -5.56 -8.00
CA TYR A 70 -5.58 -5.86 -6.56
C TYR A 70 -5.59 -7.37 -6.31
N GLU A 71 -6.11 -8.18 -7.24
CA GLU A 71 -6.07 -9.64 -7.16
C GLU A 71 -4.64 -10.15 -7.18
N ALA A 72 -3.81 -9.63 -8.10
CA ALA A 72 -2.39 -9.98 -8.18
C ALA A 72 -1.63 -9.56 -6.91
N MET A 73 -1.96 -8.37 -6.37
CA MET A 73 -1.39 -7.90 -5.10
C MET A 73 -1.74 -8.82 -3.94
N LEU A 74 -3.01 -9.19 -3.78
CA LEU A 74 -3.46 -10.05 -2.68
C LEU A 74 -2.88 -11.46 -2.80
N ASP A 75 -2.83 -12.03 -4.01
CA ASP A 75 -2.23 -13.35 -4.25
C ASP A 75 -0.74 -13.35 -3.91
N ALA A 76 0.02 -12.33 -4.34
CA ALA A 76 1.44 -12.21 -4.04
C ALA A 76 1.69 -11.97 -2.53
N GLU A 77 1.01 -11.00 -1.92
CA GLU A 77 1.17 -10.65 -0.50
C GLU A 77 0.74 -11.78 0.44
N SER A 78 -0.26 -12.58 0.06
CA SER A 78 -0.70 -13.74 0.85
C SER A 78 0.37 -14.84 0.97
N LYS A 79 1.31 -14.88 0.01
CA LYS A 79 2.41 -15.86 -0.05
C LYS A 79 3.66 -15.38 0.68
N LEU A 80 3.72 -14.12 1.09
CA LEU A 80 4.85 -13.57 1.83
C LEU A 80 4.80 -13.98 3.31
N PRO A 81 5.95 -14.05 3.99
CA PRO A 81 6.00 -14.22 5.44
C PRO A 81 5.13 -13.19 6.18
N GLU A 82 4.57 -13.54 7.33
CA GLU A 82 3.72 -12.62 8.12
C GLU A 82 4.45 -11.33 8.53
N ASP A 83 5.77 -11.44 8.69
CA ASP A 83 6.65 -10.33 9.02
C ASP A 83 7.00 -9.44 7.84
N ASP A 84 6.58 -9.77 6.61
CA ASP A 84 6.86 -9.01 5.39
C ASP A 84 5.62 -8.62 4.60
N ARG A 85 4.51 -9.37 4.71
CA ARG A 85 3.26 -9.06 4.02
C ARG A 85 2.58 -7.79 4.54
N ILE A 86 1.66 -7.25 3.76
CA ILE A 86 0.76 -6.17 4.19
C ILE A 86 -0.13 -6.59 5.38
N ASP A 87 -0.41 -5.65 6.28
CA ASP A 87 -1.31 -5.85 7.41
C ASP A 87 -2.74 -5.43 7.09
N PHE A 88 -2.91 -4.41 6.24
CA PHE A 88 -4.22 -3.91 5.84
C PHE A 88 -4.19 -3.24 4.47
N VAL A 89 -5.37 -3.13 3.88
CA VAL A 89 -5.59 -2.47 2.59
C VAL A 89 -6.54 -1.30 2.79
N SER A 90 -6.20 -0.15 2.21
CA SER A 90 -7.15 0.94 2.02
C SER A 90 -7.67 0.91 0.59
N VAL A 91 -8.98 0.86 0.43
CA VAL A 91 -9.65 0.88 -0.87
C VAL A 91 -10.10 2.31 -1.16
N ALA A 92 -9.58 2.88 -2.25
CA ALA A 92 -9.83 4.23 -2.73
C ALA A 92 -10.26 4.22 -4.21
N THR A 93 -11.01 3.19 -4.61
CA THR A 93 -11.71 3.10 -5.90
C THR A 93 -13.06 3.80 -5.81
N PRO A 94 -13.67 4.22 -6.94
CA PRO A 94 -15.03 4.77 -6.98
C PRO A 94 -16.10 3.81 -6.43
#